data_AF-A0A847CAQ3-F1
#
_entry.id   AF-A0A847CAQ3-F1
#
_cell.length_a   1.000
_cell.length_b   1.000
_cell.length_c   1.000
_cell.angle_alpha   90.00
_cell.angle_beta   90.00
_cell.angle_gamma   90.00
#
_symmetry.space_group_name_H-M   'P 1'
#
loop_
_entity.id
_entity.type
_entity.pdbx_description
1 polymer ?
#
loop_
_entity_poly.entity_id
_entity_poly.type
_entity_poly.pdbx_seq_one_letter_code
_entity_poly.pdbx_strand_id
1 'polypeptide(L)'
;MRISYKKLWVLCAEREISKGELRKRTGLAPATFTKLRQNHEVSLAVLMKIAQVMECDIGEMMEFLPGNNDEIGKDENCGKT
;
A
#
# COMPACT_ATOMS: atom_id res chain seq x y z
N MET A 1 13.30 -10.63 -6.53
CA MET A 1 12.27 -10.40 -5.48
C MET A 1 11.21 -9.47 -6.06
N ARG A 2 9.99 -9.51 -5.53
CA ARG A 2 8.93 -8.51 -5.81
C ARG A 2 8.51 -7.84 -4.50
N ILE A 3 8.12 -6.57 -4.55
CA ILE A 3 7.53 -5.89 -3.39
C ILE A 3 6.09 -6.37 -3.21
N SER A 4 5.58 -6.35 -1.99
CA SER A 4 4.16 -6.50 -1.68
C SER A 4 3.74 -5.44 -0.66
N TYR A 5 2.71 -4.66 -0.98
CA TYR A 5 2.01 -3.75 -0.06
C TYR A 5 0.75 -4.39 0.55
N LYS A 6 0.63 -5.73 0.51
CA LYS A 6 -0.53 -6.44 1.06
C LYS A 6 -0.77 -6.09 2.53
N LYS A 7 0.30 -6.00 3.34
CA LYS A 7 0.21 -5.61 4.75
C LYS A 7 -0.32 -4.19 4.95
N LEU A 8 0.10 -3.21 4.15
CA LEU A 8 -0.46 -1.84 4.19
C LEU A 8 -1.98 -1.84 4.04
N TRP A 9 -2.53 -2.69 3.16
CA TRP A 9 -3.98 -2.80 2.99
C TRP A 9 -4.69 -3.52 4.14
N VAL A 10 -4.00 -4.42 4.85
CA VAL A 10 -4.50 -5.03 6.10
C VAL A 10 -4.49 -3.99 7.23
N LEU A 11 -3.39 -3.28 7.45
CA LEU A 11 -3.28 -2.17 8.42
C LEU A 11 -4.33 -1.07 8.17
N CYS A 12 -4.64 -0.78 6.91
CA CYS A 12 -5.73 0.13 6.54
C CYS A 12 -7.11 -0.39 7.02
N ALA A 13 -7.36 -1.69 6.92
CA ALA A 13 -8.62 -2.31 7.38
C ALA A 13 -8.68 -2.37 8.91
N GLU A 14 -7.58 -2.76 9.58
CA GLU A 14 -7.48 -2.81 11.04
C GLU A 14 -7.64 -1.44 11.72
N ARG A 15 -7.29 -0.36 11.02
CA ARG A 15 -7.43 1.04 11.49
C ARG A 15 -8.62 1.79 10.84
N GLU A 16 -9.54 1.08 10.18
CA GLU A 16 -10.74 1.63 9.50
C GLU A 16 -10.47 2.76 8.47
N ILE A 17 -9.25 2.85 7.93
CA ILE A 17 -8.82 3.89 6.99
C ILE A 17 -9.00 3.40 5.55
N SER A 18 -9.96 3.98 4.83
CA SER A 18 -10.17 3.65 3.42
C SER A 18 -8.96 4.00 2.54
N LYS A 19 -8.74 3.25 1.46
CA LYS A 19 -7.68 3.50 0.47
C LYS A 19 -7.76 4.93 -0.13
N GLY A 20 -8.95 5.52 -0.19
CA GLY A 20 -9.14 6.91 -0.61
C GLY A 20 -8.70 7.93 0.45
N GLU A 21 -8.99 7.65 1.72
CA GLU A 21 -8.61 8.47 2.86
C GLU A 21 -7.10 8.46 3.11
N LEU A 22 -6.44 7.29 2.99
CA LEU A 22 -4.98 7.20 3.04
C LEU A 22 -4.32 8.11 2.00
N ARG A 23 -4.83 8.15 0.76
CA ARG A 23 -4.29 9.03 -0.30
C ARG A 23 -4.44 10.51 0.04
N LYS A 24 -5.53 10.91 0.70
CA LYS A 24 -5.73 12.30 1.17
C LYS A 24 -4.73 12.64 2.27
N ARG A 25 -4.68 11.85 3.35
CA ARG A 25 -3.82 12.09 4.53
C ARG A 25 -2.33 12.12 4.18
N THR A 26 -1.88 11.22 3.30
CA THR A 26 -0.49 11.16 2.82
C THR A 26 -0.14 12.22 1.77
N GLY A 27 -1.13 12.94 1.22
CA GLY A 27 -0.94 13.93 0.15
C GLY A 27 -0.35 13.35 -1.14
N LEU A 28 -0.56 12.05 -1.42
CA LEU A 28 0.09 11.36 -2.54
C LEU A 28 -0.61 11.62 -3.88
N ALA A 29 0.20 11.94 -4.89
CA ALA A 29 -0.26 12.10 -6.27
C ALA A 29 -0.91 10.80 -6.79
N PRO A 30 -1.94 10.88 -7.67
CA PRO A 30 -2.67 9.70 -8.14
C PRO A 30 -1.76 8.62 -8.74
N ALA A 31 -0.80 9.00 -9.58
CA ALA A 31 0.14 8.06 -10.21
C ALA A 31 1.00 7.30 -9.18
N THR A 32 1.47 7.96 -8.12
CA THR A 32 2.20 7.32 -7.01
C THR A 32 1.32 6.34 -6.25
N PHE A 33 0.04 6.68 -6.05
CA PHE A 33 -0.92 5.79 -5.39
C PHE A 33 -1.29 4.57 -6.25
N THR A 34 -1.32 4.74 -7.58
CA THR A 34 -1.46 3.62 -8.52
C THR A 34 -0.26 2.67 -8.45
N LYS A 35 0.97 3.17 -8.33
CA LYS A 35 2.17 2.33 -8.13
C LYS A 35 2.04 1.42 -6.90
N LEU A 36 1.61 1.97 -5.76
CA LEU A 36 1.37 1.20 -4.53
C LEU A 36 0.33 0.09 -4.77
N ARG A 37 -0.80 0.40 -5.43
CA ARG A 37 -1.82 -0.62 -5.79
C ARG A 37 -1.29 -1.71 -6.72
N GLN A 38 -0.32 -1.40 -7.58
CA GLN A 38 0.31 -2.32 -8.52
C GLN A 38 1.54 -3.06 -7.94
N ASN A 39 1.88 -2.84 -6.65
CA ASN A 39 3.11 -3.33 -6.03
C ASN A 39 4.41 -2.90 -6.75
N HIS A 40 4.35 -1.78 -7.47
CA HIS A 40 5.52 -1.14 -8.07
C HIS A 40 6.30 -0.34 -7.04
N GLU A 41 7.62 -0.22 -7.25
CA GLU A 41 8.51 0.59 -6.42
C GLU A 41 8.10 2.06 -6.31
N VAL A 42 8.29 2.62 -5.11
CA VAL A 42 8.15 4.04 -4.78
C VAL A 42 9.37 4.51 -4.01
N SER A 43 9.66 5.81 -4.03
CA SER A 43 10.79 6.37 -3.28
C SER A 43 10.60 6.26 -1.77
N LEU A 44 11.70 6.22 -1.02
CA LEU A 44 11.67 6.17 0.46
C LEU A 44 10.85 7.31 1.08
N ALA A 45 10.85 8.50 0.46
CA ALA A 45 10.03 9.64 0.89
C ALA A 45 8.51 9.40 0.80
N VAL A 46 8.05 8.49 -0.08
CA VAL A 46 6.64 8.04 -0.14
C VAL A 46 6.36 7.09 1.02
N LEU A 47 7.25 6.14 1.28
CA LEU A 47 7.14 5.21 2.42
C LEU A 47 7.12 5.99 3.74
N MET A 48 8.04 6.95 3.95
CA MET A 48 8.08 7.79 5.15
C MET A 48 6.78 8.58 5.38
N LYS A 49 6.09 9.03 4.33
CA LYS A 49 4.78 9.70 4.44
C LYS A 49 3.66 8.75 4.85
N ILE A 50 3.70 7.51 4.36
CA ILE A 50 2.74 6.47 4.76
C ILE A 50 2.98 6.08 6.22
N ALA A 51 4.23 5.82 6.61
CA ALA A 51 4.64 5.50 7.98
C ALA A 51 4.20 6.58 8.99
N GLN A 52 4.36 7.87 8.66
CA GLN A 52 3.87 8.98 9.50
C GLN A 52 2.35 9.05 9.65
N VAL A 53 1.59 8.68 8.60
CA VAL A 53 0.12 8.68 8.62
C VAL A 53 -0.47 7.40 9.25
N MET A 54 0.31 6.32 9.24
CA MET A 54 -0.08 5.01 9.75
C MET A 54 0.54 4.68 11.11
N GLU A 55 1.41 5.54 11.66
CA GLU A 55 2.12 5.35 12.93
C GLU A 55 2.66 3.90 13.06
N CYS A 56 3.45 3.50 12.06
CA CYS A 56 3.98 2.14 11.90
C CYS A 56 5.31 2.14 11.14
N ASP A 57 6.04 1.04 11.20
CA ASP A 57 7.35 0.89 10.57
C ASP A 57 7.29 0.32 9.14
N ILE A 58 8.39 0.47 8.37
CA ILE A 58 8.40 0.09 6.94
C ILE A 58 8.16 -1.42 6.75
N GLY A 59 8.71 -2.25 7.63
CA GLY A 59 8.53 -3.71 7.60
C GLY A 59 7.14 -4.19 7.98
N GLU A 60 6.32 -3.33 8.61
CA GLU A 60 4.92 -3.61 8.94
C GLU A 60 4.01 -3.35 7.73
N MET A 61 4.27 -2.31 6.93
CA MET A 61 3.43 -1.98 5.78
C MET A 61 3.83 -2.70 4.47
N MET A 62 5.07 -3.20 4.33
CA MET A 62 5.51 -3.92 3.13
C MET A 62 6.42 -5.10 3.42
N GLU A 63 6.56 -5.97 2.42
CA GLU A 63 7.46 -7.14 2.43
C GLU A 63 8.08 -7.40 1.04
N PHE A 64 9.16 -8.18 1.03
CA PHE A 64 9.83 -8.63 -0.19
C PHE A 64 9.58 -10.12 -0.40
N LEU A 65 8.88 -10.47 -1.48
CA LEU A 65 8.58 -11.84 -1.84
C LEU A 65 9.64 -12.44 -2.78
N PRO A 66 9.88 -13.77 -2.73
CA PRO A 66 10.73 -14.47 -3.70
C PRO A 66 10.18 -14.36 -5.13
N GLY A 67 11.04 -14.68 -6.11
CA GLY A 67 10.76 -14.43 -7.53
C GLY A 67 9.89 -15.47 -8.26
N ASN A 68 9.38 -16.49 -7.58
CA ASN A 68 8.66 -17.59 -8.22
C ASN A 68 7.14 -17.42 -8.11
N ASN A 69 6.50 -17.30 -9.27
CA ASN A 69 5.13 -17.69 -9.68
C ASN A 69 3.99 -17.70 -8.62
N ASP A 70 3.00 -16.84 -8.87
CA ASP A 70 1.57 -16.82 -8.49
C ASP A 70 1.02 -17.46 -7.19
N GLU A 71 0.13 -16.79 -6.43
CA GLU A 71 -0.47 -15.44 -6.58
C GLU A 71 -0.23 -14.57 -5.30
N ILE A 72 -1.08 -14.37 -4.28
CA ILE A 72 -2.52 -14.64 -4.06
C ILE A 72 -3.17 -13.42 -3.37
N GLY A 73 -4.10 -12.73 -4.05
CA GLY A 73 -4.67 -11.46 -3.58
C GLY A 73 -5.58 -10.69 -4.55
N LYS A 74 -6.60 -11.32 -5.14
CA LYS A 74 -7.70 -10.62 -5.82
C LYS A 74 -8.48 -9.67 -4.88
N ASP A 75 -8.08 -8.40 -4.83
CA ASP A 75 -8.84 -7.30 -4.21
C ASP A 75 -9.97 -6.81 -5.16
N GLU A 76 -10.90 -7.71 -5.49
CA GLU A 76 -12.11 -7.36 -6.26
C GLU A 76 -13.14 -6.64 -5.37
N ASN A 77 -12.92 -5.36 -5.05
CA ASN A 77 -13.97 -4.33 -4.97
C ASN A 77 -13.40 -2.90 -4.76
N CYS A 78 -13.19 -2.16 -5.84
CA CYS A 78 -13.17 -0.69 -5.77
C CYS A 78 -14.54 -0.20 -6.24
N GLY A 79 -15.46 0.01 -5.28
CA GLY A 79 -16.88 0.20 -5.55
C GLY A 79 -17.21 1.36 -6.50
N LYS A 80 -18.30 1.17 -7.26
CA LYS A 80 -18.88 2.19 -8.15
C LYS A 80 -19.67 3.23 -7.32
N THR A 81 -19.38 4.50 -7.55
CA THR A 81 -20.30 5.64 -7.40
C THR A 81 -19.80 6.80 -8.25
#